data_AF-A0AAJ0PED7-F1
#
_entry.id   AF-A0AAJ0PED7-F1
#
_cell.length_a   1.000
_cell.length_b   1.000
_cell.length_c   1.000
_cell.angle_alpha   90.00
_cell.angle_beta   90.00
_cell.angle_gamma   90.00
#
_symmetry.space_group_name_H-M   'P 1'
#
loop_
_entity.id
_entity.type
_entity.pdbx_description
1 polymer ?
#
loop_
_entity_poly.entity_id
_entity_poly.type
_entity_poly.pdbx_seq_one_letter_code
_entity_poly.pdbx_strand_id
1 'polypeptide(L)'
;MDTNKMREQFESAFIAQQVAAFGECTREGAVHRLKRDGEFDKPPTAYDLHRREQGMYDEYWIEMLWWAWKASREALVVENPFDVCIGDPDAMWAHGVAEKSLKAQGLRVRP
;
A
#
# COMPACT_ATOMS: atom_id res chain seq x y z
N MET A 1 9.46 -0.59 8.41
CA MET A 1 8.91 0.56 7.66
C MET A 1 8.07 1.36 8.62
N ASP A 2 8.12 2.69 8.56
CA ASP A 2 7.20 3.52 9.36
C ASP A 2 5.74 3.20 8.96
N THR A 3 4.87 2.97 9.95
CA THR A 3 3.50 2.52 9.70
C THR A 3 2.67 3.59 8.97
N ASN A 4 2.95 4.86 9.20
CA ASN A 4 2.30 5.96 8.49
C ASN A 4 2.76 6.00 7.04
N LYS A 5 4.05 5.82 6.78
CA LYS A 5 4.59 5.75 5.41
C LYS A 5 4.02 4.57 4.60
N MET A 6 3.87 3.39 5.21
CA MET A 6 3.24 2.24 4.54
C MET A 6 1.78 2.51 4.20
N ARG A 7 1.08 3.22 5.09
CA ARG A 7 -0.32 3.61 4.91
C ARG A 7 -0.48 4.63 3.80
N GLU A 8 0.36 5.65 3.72
CA GLU A 8 0.38 6.63 2.62
C GLU A 8 0.56 5.97 1.25
N GLN A 9 1.44 4.96 1.17
CA GLN A 9 1.65 4.19 -0.05
C GLN A 9 0.42 3.36 -0.45
N PHE A 10 -0.25 2.76 0.53
CA PHE A 10 -1.52 2.06 0.30
C PHE A 10 -2.59 3.03 -0.23
N GLU A 11 -2.80 4.16 0.43
CA GLU A 11 -3.80 5.17 0.05
C GLU A 11 -3.55 5.67 -1.38
N SER A 12 -2.29 5.96 -1.71
CA SER A 12 -1.88 6.38 -3.06
C SER A 12 -2.14 5.29 -4.10
N ALA A 13 -1.80 4.03 -3.80
CA ALA A 13 -2.02 2.90 -4.70
C ALA A 13 -3.51 2.62 -4.90
N PHE A 14 -4.32 2.72 -3.84
CA PHE A 14 -5.77 2.55 -3.91
C PHE A 14 -6.41 3.59 -4.82
N ILE A 15 -6.06 4.88 -4.65
CA ILE A 15 -6.56 5.96 -5.51
C ILE A 15 -6.14 5.74 -6.97
N ALA A 16 -4.86 5.41 -7.20
CA ALA A 16 -4.35 5.16 -8.55
C ALA A 16 -5.10 4.00 -9.24
N GLN A 17 -5.38 2.91 -8.51
CA GLN A 17 -6.14 1.77 -9.03
C GLN A 17 -7.58 2.16 -9.39
N GLN A 18 -8.25 2.94 -8.53
CA GLN A 18 -9.61 3.41 -8.80
C GLN A 18 -9.67 4.30 -10.05
N VAL A 19 -8.72 5.23 -10.18
CA VAL A 19 -8.60 6.10 -11.35
C VAL A 19 -8.31 5.28 -12.61
N ALA A 20 -7.41 4.31 -12.55
CA ALA A 20 -7.08 3.47 -13.70
C ALA A 20 -8.26 2.60 -14.15
N ALA A 21 -9.05 2.07 -13.21
CA ALA A 21 -10.17 1.18 -13.51
C ALA A 21 -11.44 1.92 -13.96
N PHE A 22 -11.72 3.09 -13.39
CA PHE A 22 -13.01 3.78 -13.53
C PHE A 22 -12.91 5.22 -14.06
N GLY A 23 -11.70 5.73 -14.28
CA GLY A 23 -11.44 7.08 -14.77
C GLY A 23 -11.25 8.12 -13.65
N GLU A 24 -10.73 9.28 -14.04
CA GLU A 24 -10.31 10.36 -13.14
C GLU A 24 -11.45 10.93 -12.27
N CYS A 25 -12.70 10.88 -12.75
CA CYS A 25 -13.88 11.33 -12.01
C CYS A 25 -14.09 10.57 -10.69
N THR A 26 -13.46 9.40 -10.51
CA THR A 26 -13.59 8.60 -9.29
C THR A 26 -12.57 8.94 -8.21
N ARG A 27 -11.59 9.81 -8.48
CA ARG A 27 -10.55 10.18 -7.51
C ARG A 27 -11.13 10.72 -6.21
N GLU A 28 -12.02 11.70 -6.30
CA GLU A 28 -12.64 12.32 -5.12
C GLU A 28 -13.44 11.30 -4.31
N GLY A 29 -14.16 10.41 -4.98
CA GLY A 29 -14.86 9.29 -4.34
C GLY A 29 -13.90 8.30 -3.67
N ALA A 30 -12.74 8.01 -4.27
CA ALA A 30 -11.72 7.16 -3.65
C ALA A 30 -11.14 7.80 -2.38
N VAL A 31 -10.83 9.11 -2.43
CA VAL A 31 -10.36 9.87 -1.25
C VAL A 31 -11.42 9.91 -0.17
N HIS A 32 -12.69 10.14 -0.53
CA HIS A 32 -13.79 10.16 0.42
C HIS A 32 -13.92 8.85 1.20
N ARG A 33 -13.71 7.71 0.56
CA ARG A 33 -13.82 6.39 1.22
C ARG A 33 -12.64 6.06 2.12
N LEU A 34 -11.47 6.69 1.90
CA LEU A 34 -10.30 6.58 2.77
C LEU A 34 -10.41 7.40 4.08
N LYS A 35 -11.57 8.00 4.37
CA LYS A 35 -11.83 8.71 5.62
C LYS A 35 -11.73 7.80 6.85
N ARG A 36 -11.38 8.45 7.97
CA ARG A 36 -11.18 7.84 9.29
C ARG A 36 -11.98 8.55 10.38
N ASP A 37 -12.67 9.63 10.01
CA ASP A 37 -13.35 10.58 10.89
C ASP A 37 -14.63 11.15 10.24
N GLY A 38 -15.14 10.50 9.19
CA GLY A 38 -16.34 10.95 8.47
C GLY A 38 -17.64 10.74 9.25
N GLU A 39 -18.73 11.31 8.76
CA GLU A 39 -20.05 10.82 9.15
C GLU A 39 -20.25 9.43 8.54
N PHE A 40 -20.76 8.49 9.35
CA PHE A 40 -21.15 7.19 8.83
C PHE A 40 -22.49 7.35 8.08
N ASP A 41 -22.59 6.80 6.87
CA ASP A 41 -23.84 6.80 6.09
C ASP A 41 -25.01 6.12 6.82
N LYS A 42 -24.68 5.25 7.79
CA LYS A 42 -25.62 4.54 8.65
C LYS A 42 -25.13 4.65 10.09
N PRO A 43 -26.01 4.58 11.10
CA PRO A 43 -25.58 4.55 12.49
C PRO A 43 -24.49 3.49 12.70
N PRO A 44 -23.30 3.87 13.20
CA PRO A 44 -22.18 2.95 13.33
C PRO A 44 -22.47 1.90 14.39
N THR A 45 -21.99 0.69 14.16
CA THR A 45 -22.00 -0.35 15.20
C THR A 45 -20.90 -0.07 16.24
N ALA A 46 -20.98 -0.71 17.40
CA ALA A 46 -19.90 -0.64 18.40
C ALA A 46 -18.54 -1.09 17.82
N TYR A 47 -18.57 -2.02 16.86
CA TYR A 47 -17.39 -2.46 16.13
C TYR A 47 -16.79 -1.34 15.27
N ASP A 48 -17.60 -0.58 14.55
CA ASP A 48 -17.13 0.53 13.71
C ASP A 48 -16.47 1.65 14.54
N LEU A 49 -17.09 1.99 15.69
CA LEU A 49 -16.53 2.96 16.62
C LEU A 49 -15.19 2.50 17.18
N HIS A 50 -15.09 1.23 17.59
CA HIS A 50 -13.84 0.68 18.12
C HIS A 50 -12.71 0.68 17.08
N ARG A 51 -13.01 0.38 15.81
CA ARG A 51 -12.02 0.46 14.72
C ARG A 51 -11.54 1.89 14.50
N ARG A 52 -12.45 2.86 14.53
CA ARG A 52 -12.11 4.28 14.41
C ARG A 52 -11.17 4.74 15.53
N GLU A 53 -11.38 4.31 16.76
CA GLU A 53 -10.47 4.60 17.89
C GLU A 53 -9.04 4.10 17.65
N GLN A 54 -8.88 3.03 16.86
CA GLN A 54 -7.58 2.50 16.47
C GLN A 54 -6.98 3.22 15.24
N GLY A 55 -7.64 4.26 14.72
CA GLY A 55 -7.22 5.01 13.53
C GLY A 55 -7.45 4.26 12.22
N MET A 56 -8.40 3.32 12.20
CA MET A 56 -8.73 2.52 11.02
C MET A 56 -9.72 3.23 10.09
N TYR A 57 -9.85 2.73 8.86
CA TYR A 57 -10.77 3.28 7.86
C TYR A 57 -12.21 3.02 8.26
N ASP A 58 -13.08 3.99 7.98
CA ASP A 58 -14.50 3.88 8.30
C ASP A 58 -15.16 2.74 7.51
N GLU A 59 -14.81 2.60 6.23
CA GLU A 59 -15.24 1.49 5.40
C GLU A 59 -14.48 0.19 5.72
N TYR A 60 -15.23 -0.82 6.17
CA TYR A 60 -14.69 -2.15 6.50
C TYR A 60 -13.92 -2.81 5.35
N TRP A 61 -14.39 -2.71 4.11
CA TRP A 61 -13.71 -3.31 2.96
C TRP A 61 -12.33 -2.69 2.70
N ILE A 62 -12.20 -1.38 2.89
CA ILE A 62 -10.92 -0.67 2.74
C ILE A 62 -9.96 -1.09 3.85
N GLU A 63 -10.46 -1.30 5.06
CA GLU A 63 -9.65 -1.88 6.12
C GLU A 63 -9.14 -3.28 5.77
N MET A 64 -9.98 -4.17 5.24
CA MET A 64 -9.52 -5.49 4.80
C MET A 64 -8.42 -5.39 3.74
N LEU A 65 -8.57 -4.48 2.76
CA LEU A 65 -7.56 -4.21 1.74
C LEU A 65 -6.26 -3.68 2.34
N TRP A 66 -6.34 -2.81 3.34
CA TRP A 66 -5.18 -2.32 4.08
C TRP A 66 -4.44 -3.45 4.81
N TRP A 67 -5.17 -4.34 5.50
CA TRP A 67 -4.56 -5.50 6.16
C TRP A 67 -3.89 -6.44 5.16
N ALA A 68 -4.55 -6.73 4.03
CA ALA A 68 -3.98 -7.53 2.96
C ALA A 68 -2.73 -6.88 2.36
N TRP A 69 -2.75 -5.56 2.14
CA TRP A 69 -1.60 -4.78 1.67
C TRP A 69 -0.43 -4.91 2.64
N LYS A 70 -0.66 -4.62 3.93
CA LYS A 70 0.36 -4.73 4.98
C LYS A 70 0.95 -6.14 5.02
N ALA A 71 0.10 -7.17 5.07
CA ALA A 71 0.52 -8.57 5.10
C ALA A 71 1.33 -8.94 3.86
N SER A 72 0.95 -8.47 2.67
CA SER A 72 1.73 -8.72 1.44
C SER A 72 3.12 -8.10 1.50
N ARG A 73 3.28 -6.86 2.01
CA ARG A 73 4.60 -6.22 2.14
C ARG A 73 5.45 -6.86 3.24
N GLU A 74 4.81 -7.44 4.25
CA GLU A 74 5.49 -8.14 5.33
C GLU A 74 5.84 -9.59 5.01
N ALA A 75 5.06 -10.29 4.17
CA ALA A 75 5.27 -11.72 3.89
C ALA A 75 5.90 -11.99 2.52
N LEU A 76 5.62 -11.17 1.52
CA LEU A 76 6.00 -11.45 0.13
C LEU A 76 7.46 -11.09 -0.10
N VAL A 77 8.24 -12.10 -0.50
CA VAL A 77 9.63 -11.95 -0.92
C VAL A 77 9.67 -11.94 -2.45
N VAL A 78 10.09 -10.82 -3.05
CA VAL A 78 10.24 -10.68 -4.50
C VAL A 78 11.65 -11.03 -4.96
N GLU A 79 11.77 -11.53 -6.18
CA GLU A 79 13.06 -11.69 -6.85
C GLU A 79 13.47 -10.37 -7.52
N ASN A 80 14.76 -10.04 -7.47
CA ASN A 80 15.29 -8.91 -8.23
C ASN A 80 15.31 -9.29 -9.72
N PRO A 81 14.69 -8.52 -10.63
CA PRO A 81 14.64 -8.86 -12.05
C PRO A 81 16.00 -8.72 -12.76
N PHE A 82 17.02 -8.15 -12.11
CA PHE A 82 18.37 -8.05 -12.65
C PHE A 82 19.28 -9.03 -11.94
N ASP A 83 19.95 -9.91 -12.67
CA ASP A 83 20.92 -10.84 -12.09
C ASP A 83 22.25 -10.16 -11.76
N VAL A 84 22.95 -10.67 -10.74
CA VAL A 84 24.32 -10.24 -10.42
C VAL A 84 25.30 -10.96 -11.33
N CYS A 85 25.79 -10.27 -12.36
CA CYS A 85 26.90 -10.74 -13.20
C CYS A 85 28.24 -10.21 -12.68
N ILE A 86 29.09 -11.10 -12.18
CA ILE A 86 30.44 -10.76 -11.75
C ILE A 86 31.27 -10.34 -12.98
N GLY A 87 31.87 -9.15 -12.93
CA GLY A 87 32.68 -8.59 -14.02
C GLY A 87 31.92 -7.68 -14.98
N ASP A 88 30.61 -7.49 -14.78
CA ASP A 88 29.80 -6.49 -15.48
C ASP A 88 29.37 -5.38 -14.50
N PRO A 89 30.07 -4.21 -14.52
CA PRO A 89 29.76 -3.10 -13.63
C PRO A 89 28.34 -2.56 -13.79
N ASP A 90 27.78 -2.62 -15.00
CA ASP A 90 26.46 -2.08 -15.31
C ASP A 90 25.37 -3.01 -14.76
N ALA A 91 25.54 -4.33 -14.90
CA ALA A 91 24.65 -5.31 -14.29
C ALA A 91 24.67 -5.23 -12.76
N MET A 92 25.86 -5.09 -12.15
CA MET A 92 26.00 -4.91 -10.71
C MET A 92 25.33 -3.62 -10.22
N TRP A 93 25.48 -2.52 -10.96
CA TRP A 93 24.82 -1.26 -10.66
C TRP A 93 23.30 -1.38 -10.77
N ALA A 94 22.80 -1.96 -11.87
CA ALA A 94 21.36 -2.15 -12.11
C ALA A 94 20.71 -3.01 -11.02
N HIS A 95 21.35 -4.11 -10.63
CA HIS A 95 20.90 -4.95 -9.52
C HIS A 95 20.78 -4.15 -8.22
N GLY A 96 21.84 -3.42 -7.85
CA GLY A 96 21.85 -2.64 -6.61
C GLY A 96 20.83 -1.50 -6.58
N VAL A 97 20.58 -0.85 -7.72
CA VAL A 97 19.54 0.19 -7.83
C VAL A 97 18.14 -0.42 -7.72
N ALA A 98 17.88 -1.53 -8.40
CA ALA A 98 16.59 -2.22 -8.33
C ALA A 98 16.30 -2.73 -6.91
N GLU A 99 17.27 -3.36 -6.25
CA GLU A 99 17.12 -3.85 -4.87
C GLU A 99 16.78 -2.70 -3.90
N LYS A 100 17.51 -1.58 -4.00
CA LYS A 100 17.23 -0.38 -3.20
C LYS A 100 15.83 0.18 -3.45
N SER A 101 15.40 0.25 -4.71
CA SER A 101 14.08 0.74 -5.09
C SER A 101 12.96 -0.17 -4.56
N LEU A 102 13.09 -1.48 -4.71
CA LEU A 102 12.14 -2.47 -4.21
C LEU A 102 12.01 -2.39 -2.67
N LYS A 103 13.13 -2.31 -1.95
CA LYS A 103 13.14 -2.14 -0.49
C LYS A 103 12.55 -0.79 -0.06
N ALA A 104 12.76 0.28 -0.83
CA ALA A 104 12.17 1.60 -0.55
C ALA A 104 10.62 1.60 -0.68
N GLN A 105 10.07 0.71 -1.51
CA GLN A 105 8.64 0.43 -1.60
C GLN A 105 8.14 -0.57 -0.52
N GLY A 106 8.99 -0.90 0.46
CA GLY A 106 8.64 -1.80 1.55
C GLY A 106 8.56 -3.27 1.16
N LEU A 107 9.10 -3.68 0.01
CA LEU A 107 9.17 -5.09 -0.38
C LEU A 107 10.36 -5.78 0.28
N ARG A 108 10.18 -7.04 0.63
CA ARG A 108 11.31 -7.93 0.94
C ARG A 108 11.87 -8.46 -0.37
N VAL A 109 13.17 -8.33 -0.58
CA VAL A 109 13.85 -8.84 -1.79
C VAL A 109 14.63 -10.07 -1.38
N ARG A 110 14.59 -11.12 -2.21
CA ARG A 110 15.42 -12.31 -2.01
C ARG A 110 16.90 -11.89 -2.05
N PRO A 111 17.74 -12.42 -1.15
CA PRO A 111 19.19 -12.18 -1.18
C PRO A 111 19.82 -12.60 -2.50
#